data_AF-L2FIF5-F1
#
_entry.id   AF-L2FIF5-F1
#
_cell.length_a   1.000
_cell.length_b   1.000
_cell.length_c   1.000
_cell.angle_alpha   90.00
_cell.angle_beta   90.00
_cell.angle_gamma   90.00
#
_symmetry.space_group_name_H-M   'P 1'
#
loop_
_entity.id
_entity.type
_entity.pdbx_description
1 polymer ?
#
loop_
_entity_poly.entity_id
_entity_poly.type
_entity_poly.pdbx_seq_one_letter_code
_entity_poly.pdbx_strand_id
1 'polypeptide(L)'
;MPVSPEALTLTLAGFMSGYYFCGAFVFMPAVQKAPSPLVAQQWKRAWDVGRYVGKIVVTGTAASFAYLAYAEPVKMGNYRFQLFAAAAGIVGAIVPYTIFVSYPFNEAINGQLGATGGEKTDLKKLVADWGRTDWKRSLLAFVGTAVGVSGALA
;
A
#
# COMPACT_ATOMS: atom_id res chain seq x y z
N MET A 1 -18.10 -24.31 9.71
CA MET A 1 -18.85 -23.27 8.96
C MET A 1 -17.93 -22.72 7.89
N PRO A 2 -18.37 -22.55 6.63
CA PRO A 2 -17.56 -21.84 5.64
C PRO A 2 -17.38 -20.38 6.07
N VAL A 3 -16.19 -19.82 5.85
CA VAL A 3 -15.89 -18.40 6.15
C VAL A 3 -16.66 -17.52 5.16
N SER A 4 -17.33 -16.46 5.63
CA SER A 4 -18.06 -15.55 4.74
C SER A 4 -17.12 -14.73 3.86
N PRO A 5 -17.53 -14.34 2.63
CA PRO A 5 -16.73 -13.48 1.77
C PRO A 5 -16.35 -12.14 2.42
N GLU A 6 -17.25 -11.60 3.26
CA GLU A 6 -16.98 -10.39 4.04
C GLU A 6 -15.86 -10.59 5.06
N ALA A 7 -15.93 -11.67 5.86
CA ALA A 7 -14.89 -11.97 6.86
C ALA A 7 -13.51 -12.16 6.19
N LEU A 8 -13.47 -12.82 5.03
CA LEU A 8 -12.25 -12.97 4.24
C LEU A 8 -11.73 -11.61 3.75
N THR A 9 -12.62 -10.77 3.22
CA THR A 9 -12.27 -9.43 2.70
C THR A 9 -11.73 -8.52 3.80
N LEU A 10 -12.39 -8.49 4.96
CA LEU A 10 -11.96 -7.70 6.11
C LEU A 10 -10.64 -8.21 6.70
N THR A 11 -10.43 -9.52 6.71
CA THR A 11 -9.13 -10.10 7.13
C THR A 11 -8.01 -9.66 6.20
N LEU A 12 -8.24 -9.69 4.88
CA LEU A 12 -7.26 -9.26 3.88
C LEU A 12 -6.99 -7.75 3.97
N ALA A 13 -8.03 -6.93 4.14
CA ALA A 13 -7.91 -5.49 4.32
C ALA A 13 -7.20 -5.11 5.63
N GLY A 14 -7.48 -5.84 6.71
CA GLY A 14 -6.78 -5.72 7.99
C GLY A 14 -5.30 -6.06 7.87
N PHE A 15 -4.97 -7.18 7.21
CA PHE A 15 -3.58 -7.54 6.91
C PHE A 15 -2.88 -6.46 6.08
N MET A 16 -3.53 -5.96 5.01
CA MET A 16 -3.02 -4.88 4.17
C MET A 16 -2.69 -3.64 5.00
N SER A 17 -3.64 -3.18 5.81
CA SER A 17 -3.45 -2.02 6.69
C SER A 17 -2.29 -2.25 7.66
N GLY A 18 -2.23 -3.40 8.33
CA GLY A 18 -1.12 -3.73 9.23
C GLY A 18 0.23 -3.75 8.51
N TYR A 19 0.29 -4.31 7.31
CA TYR A 19 1.50 -4.32 6.48
C TYR A 19 1.98 -2.91 6.13
N TYR A 20 1.08 -2.04 5.67
CA TYR A 20 1.39 -0.64 5.37
C TYR A 20 1.78 0.16 6.62
N PHE A 21 1.11 -0.07 7.74
CA PHE A 21 1.46 0.53 9.03
C PHE A 21 2.89 0.18 9.42
N CYS A 22 3.24 -1.10 9.39
CA CYS A 22 4.59 -1.57 9.71
C CYS A 22 5.63 -0.95 8.77
N GLY A 23 5.34 -0.83 7.48
CA GLY A 23 6.22 -0.16 6.51
C GLY A 23 6.48 1.31 6.87
N ALA A 24 5.41 2.09 6.99
CA ALA A 24 5.51 3.54 7.15
C ALA A 24 5.94 4.01 8.55
N PHE A 25 5.47 3.35 9.61
CA PHE A 25 5.64 3.83 10.98
C PHE A 25 6.71 3.09 11.79
N VAL A 26 7.04 1.86 11.40
CA VAL A 26 8.04 1.05 12.13
C VAL A 26 9.33 0.94 11.32
N PHE A 27 9.23 0.41 10.10
CA PHE A 27 10.38 0.11 9.27
C PHE A 27 11.07 1.37 8.76
N MET A 28 10.34 2.29 8.12
CA MET A 28 10.96 3.48 7.52
C MET A 28 11.71 4.36 8.54
N PRO A 29 11.16 4.70 9.72
CA PRO A 29 11.91 5.46 10.73
C PRO A 29 13.15 4.72 11.26
N ALA A 30 13.10 3.39 11.35
CA ALA A 30 14.24 2.58 11.78
C ALA A 30 15.37 2.59 10.73
N VAL A 31 15.02 2.36 9.45
CA VAL A 31 15.98 2.37 8.34
C VAL A 31 16.68 3.72 8.20
N GLN A 32 15.97 4.83 8.41
CA GLN A 32 16.53 6.17 8.31
C GLN A 32 17.65 6.48 9.33
N LYS A 33 17.81 5.66 10.38
CA LYS A 33 18.91 5.82 11.33
C LYS A 33 20.24 5.26 10.81
N ALA A 34 20.22 4.42 9.77
CA ALA A 34 21.42 3.84 9.21
C ALA A 34 22.29 4.86 8.44
N PRO A 35 23.58 4.56 8.21
CA PRO A 35 24.43 5.29 7.27
C PRO A 35 23.94 5.14 5.82
N SER A 36 24.18 6.15 4.97
CA SER A 36 23.57 6.25 3.63
C SER A 36 23.64 5.00 2.73
N PRO A 37 24.76 4.24 2.66
CA PRO A 37 24.80 3.01 1.86
C PRO A 37 23.88 1.91 2.42
N LEU A 38 23.85 1.78 3.75
CA LEU A 38 23.07 0.77 4.44
C LEU A 38 21.56 1.07 4.39
N VAL A 39 21.18 2.35 4.45
CA VAL A 39 19.79 2.82 4.29
C VAL A 39 19.19 2.28 2.99
N ALA A 40 19.89 2.46 1.87
CA ALA A 40 19.39 2.04 0.57
C ALA A 40 19.39 0.52 0.40
N GLN A 41 20.36 -0.21 0.97
CA GLN A 41 20.36 -1.67 0.94
C GLN A 41 19.19 -2.26 1.74
N GLN A 42 18.92 -1.73 2.94
CA GLN A 42 17.79 -2.14 3.77
C GLN A 42 16.46 -1.82 3.09
N TRP A 43 16.32 -0.60 2.54
CA TRP A 43 15.18 -0.21 1.73
C TRP A 43 14.99 -1.15 0.54
N LYS A 44 16.05 -1.47 -0.22
CA LYS A 44 15.99 -2.32 -1.42
C LYS A 44 15.46 -3.71 -1.07
N ARG A 45 15.96 -4.30 0.02
CA ARG A 45 15.49 -5.61 0.48
C ARG A 45 14.00 -5.58 0.80
N ALA A 46 13.53 -4.56 1.50
CA ALA A 46 12.11 -4.41 1.82
C ALA A 46 11.26 -4.14 0.57
N TRP A 47 11.74 -3.29 -0.35
CA TRP A 47 11.07 -3.01 -1.62
C TRP A 47 10.92 -4.26 -2.49
N ASP A 48 11.96 -5.09 -2.56
CA ASP A 48 11.92 -6.34 -3.33
C ASP A 48 10.87 -7.32 -2.81
N VAL A 49 10.65 -7.37 -1.50
CA VAL A 49 9.55 -8.15 -0.91
C VAL A 49 8.21 -7.46 -1.16
N GLY A 50 8.13 -6.16 -0.86
CA GLY A 50 6.89 -5.39 -0.90
C GLY A 50 6.30 -5.23 -2.29
N ARG A 51 7.11 -5.22 -3.36
CA ARG A 51 6.59 -5.17 -4.73
C ARG A 51 5.85 -6.45 -5.14
N TYR A 52 6.08 -7.58 -4.48
CA TYR A 52 5.33 -8.82 -4.72
C TYR A 52 4.16 -8.93 -3.75
N VAL A 53 4.44 -8.83 -2.44
CA VAL A 53 3.42 -8.94 -1.39
C VAL A 53 2.38 -7.84 -1.55
N GLY A 54 2.82 -6.60 -1.69
CA GLY A 54 1.94 -5.44 -1.84
C GLY A 54 1.06 -5.52 -3.07
N LYS A 55 1.56 -6.02 -4.22
CA LYS A 55 0.72 -6.22 -5.41
C LYS A 55 -0.40 -7.21 -5.12
N ILE A 56 -0.08 -8.39 -4.60
CA ILE A 56 -1.06 -9.45 -4.32
C ILE A 56 -2.12 -8.96 -3.33
N VAL A 57 -1.68 -8.30 -2.26
CA VAL A 57 -2.57 -7.88 -1.18
C VAL A 57 -3.45 -6.71 -1.61
N VAL A 58 -2.91 -5.70 -2.30
CA VAL A 58 -3.69 -4.54 -2.76
C VAL A 58 -4.69 -4.96 -3.83
N THR A 59 -4.26 -5.70 -4.86
CA THR A 59 -5.19 -6.10 -5.93
C THR A 59 -6.22 -7.10 -5.42
N GLY A 60 -5.81 -8.03 -4.55
CA GLY A 60 -6.73 -8.95 -3.87
C GLY A 60 -7.76 -8.20 -3.04
N THR A 61 -7.35 -7.26 -2.20
CA THR A 61 -8.28 -6.47 -1.36
C THR A 61 -9.24 -5.64 -2.21
N ALA A 62 -8.73 -4.94 -3.23
CA ALA A 62 -9.58 -4.15 -4.12
C ALA A 62 -10.59 -5.02 -4.87
N ALA A 63 -10.17 -6.17 -5.39
CA ALA A 63 -11.04 -7.12 -6.08
C ALA A 63 -12.09 -7.72 -5.14
N SER A 64 -11.71 -8.04 -3.90
CA SER A 64 -12.65 -8.55 -2.89
C SER A 64 -13.71 -7.51 -2.52
N PHE A 65 -13.35 -6.25 -2.31
CA PHE A 65 -14.35 -5.19 -2.11
C PHE A 65 -15.22 -4.96 -3.34
N ALA A 66 -14.66 -5.02 -4.56
CA ALA A 66 -15.43 -4.92 -5.79
C ALA A 66 -16.44 -6.08 -5.92
N TYR A 67 -16.05 -7.29 -5.51
CA TYR A 67 -16.94 -8.45 -5.47
C TYR A 67 -18.07 -8.25 -4.45
N LEU A 68 -17.79 -7.76 -3.24
CA LEU A 68 -18.84 -7.45 -2.26
C LEU A 68 -19.80 -6.38 -2.79
N ALA A 69 -19.28 -5.33 -3.44
CA ALA A 69 -20.13 -4.33 -4.08
C ALA A 69 -21.00 -4.95 -5.19
N TYR A 70 -20.44 -5.81 -6.03
CA TYR A 70 -21.17 -6.48 -7.10
C TYR A 70 -22.30 -7.40 -6.58
N ALA A 71 -22.10 -8.01 -5.40
CA ALA A 71 -23.11 -8.86 -4.77
C ALA A 71 -24.29 -8.06 -4.16
N GLU A 72 -24.15 -6.75 -3.99
CA GLU A 72 -25.18 -5.88 -3.43
C GLU A 72 -26.17 -5.38 -4.50
N PRO A 73 -27.47 -5.25 -4.20
CA PRO A 73 -28.43 -4.69 -5.14
C PRO A 73 -28.09 -3.24 -5.51
N VAL A 74 -28.01 -2.94 -6.82
CA VAL A 74 -27.77 -1.59 -7.33
C VAL A 74 -29.06 -0.77 -7.22
N LYS A 75 -29.27 -0.13 -6.05
CA LYS A 75 -30.43 0.72 -5.75
C LYS A 75 -29.96 2.02 -5.10
N MET A 76 -30.63 3.13 -5.41
CA MET A 76 -30.39 4.38 -4.68
C MET A 76 -30.64 4.17 -3.18
N GLY A 77 -29.72 4.67 -2.35
CA GLY A 77 -29.76 4.50 -0.90
C GLY A 77 -29.16 3.18 -0.39
N ASN A 78 -28.66 2.28 -1.24
CA ASN A 78 -27.89 1.13 -0.77
C ASN A 78 -26.47 1.56 -0.36
N TYR A 79 -26.32 1.92 0.92
CA TYR A 79 -25.04 2.35 1.48
C TYR A 79 -23.98 1.25 1.45
N ARG A 80 -24.35 -0.03 1.56
CA ARG A 80 -23.40 -1.16 1.50
C ARG A 80 -22.73 -1.23 0.14
N PHE A 81 -23.52 -1.17 -0.94
CA PHE A 81 -23.02 -1.07 -2.31
C PHE A 81 -22.06 0.11 -2.47
N GLN A 82 -22.47 1.31 -2.04
CA GLN A 82 -21.68 2.54 -2.20
C GLN A 82 -20.35 2.46 -1.44
N LEU A 83 -20.37 1.96 -0.20
CA LEU A 83 -19.18 1.86 0.64
C LEU A 83 -18.21 0.81 0.12
N PHE A 84 -18.68 -0.38 -0.29
CA PHE A 84 -17.79 -1.37 -0.90
C PHE A 84 -17.22 -0.92 -2.24
N ALA A 85 -18.02 -0.26 -3.08
CA ALA A 85 -17.54 0.31 -4.34
C ALA A 85 -16.49 1.42 -4.10
N ALA A 86 -16.72 2.30 -3.12
CA ALA A 86 -15.75 3.32 -2.72
C ALA A 86 -14.47 2.70 -2.16
N ALA A 87 -14.57 1.69 -1.28
CA ALA A 87 -13.42 0.97 -0.75
C ALA A 87 -12.60 0.32 -1.87
N ALA A 88 -13.25 -0.36 -2.83
CA ALA A 88 -12.60 -0.94 -3.99
C ALA A 88 -11.85 0.11 -4.83
N GLY A 89 -12.47 1.28 -5.06
CA GLY A 89 -11.85 2.39 -5.79
C GLY A 89 -10.65 2.98 -5.06
N ILE A 90 -10.76 3.24 -3.75
CA ILE A 90 -9.70 3.83 -2.93
C ILE A 90 -8.50 2.88 -2.84
N VAL A 91 -8.73 1.59 -2.57
CA VAL A 91 -7.66 0.58 -2.51
C VAL A 91 -7.08 0.36 -3.91
N GLY A 92 -7.92 0.31 -4.95
CA GLY A 92 -7.48 0.18 -6.34
C GLY A 92 -6.57 1.33 -6.78
N ALA A 93 -6.84 2.56 -6.33
CA ALA A 93 -6.04 3.75 -6.63
C ALA A 93 -4.59 3.70 -6.10
N ILE A 94 -4.29 2.79 -5.15
CA ILE A 94 -2.92 2.55 -4.68
C ILE A 94 -2.00 2.09 -5.82
N VAL A 95 -2.53 1.34 -6.79
CA VAL A 95 -1.75 0.83 -7.93
C VAL A 95 -1.27 1.98 -8.84
N PRO A 96 -2.14 2.81 -9.44
CA PRO A 96 -1.68 3.94 -10.24
C PRO A 96 -0.86 4.93 -9.42
N TYR A 97 -1.21 5.19 -8.14
CA TYR A 97 -0.39 6.02 -7.27
C TYR A 97 1.05 5.50 -7.16
N THR A 98 1.23 4.19 -6.95
CA THR A 98 2.57 3.59 -6.84
C THR A 98 3.37 3.74 -8.14
N ILE A 99 2.72 3.56 -9.29
CA ILE A 99 3.37 3.66 -10.60
C ILE A 99 3.81 5.10 -10.88
N PHE A 100 2.92 6.08 -10.71
CA PHE A 100 3.22 7.46 -11.09
C PHE A 100 4.02 8.23 -10.05
N VAL A 101 3.90 7.89 -8.76
CA VAL A 101 4.51 8.66 -7.67
C VAL A 101 5.73 7.95 -7.07
N SER A 102 5.67 6.63 -6.83
CA SER A 102 6.74 5.92 -6.12
C SER A 102 7.83 5.36 -7.04
N TYR A 103 7.50 4.93 -8.27
CA TYR A 103 8.49 4.34 -9.18
C TYR A 103 9.66 5.25 -9.55
N PRO A 104 9.48 6.56 -9.79
CA PRO A 104 10.61 7.44 -10.09
C PRO A 104 11.69 7.44 -9.00
N PHE A 105 11.27 7.39 -7.73
CA PHE A 105 12.19 7.26 -6.59
C PHE A 105 12.87 5.88 -6.56
N ASN A 106 12.12 4.81 -6.86
CA ASN A 106 12.70 3.47 -6.91
C ASN A 106 13.82 3.36 -7.95
N GLU A 107 13.60 3.92 -9.14
CA GLU A 107 14.58 3.93 -10.23
C GLU A 107 15.82 4.74 -9.83
N ALA A 108 15.61 5.93 -9.24
CA ALA A 108 16.71 6.77 -8.77
C ALA A 108 17.55 6.08 -7.67
N ILE A 109 16.92 5.42 -6.68
CA ILE A 109 17.64 4.70 -5.61
C ILE A 109 18.42 3.51 -6.19
N ASN A 110 17.79 2.73 -7.09
CA ASN A 110 18.43 1.58 -7.71
C ASN A 110 19.60 1.97 -8.62
N GLY A 111 19.48 3.07 -9.37
CA GLY A 111 20.57 3.58 -10.20
C GLY A 111 21.81 3.93 -9.39
N GLN A 112 21.63 4.52 -8.19
CA GLN A 112 22.74 4.87 -7.31
C GLN A 112 23.33 3.68 -6.56
N LEU A 113 22.53 2.66 -6.25
CA LEU A 113 23.03 1.41 -5.67
C LEU A 113 23.93 0.63 -6.65
N GLY A 114 23.70 0.76 -7.96
CA GLY A 114 24.49 0.11 -9.00
C GLY A 114 25.71 0.90 -9.51
N ALA A 115 25.83 2.18 -9.15
CA ALA A 115 26.88 3.06 -9.66
C ALA A 115 28.14 3.06 -8.77
N THR A 116 29.28 2.64 -9.33
CA THR A 116 30.61 2.80 -8.73
C THR A 116 31.18 4.17 -9.09
N GLY A 117 30.97 5.18 -8.24
CA GLY A 117 31.77 6.43 -8.27
C GLY A 117 31.10 7.72 -8.78
N GLY A 118 29.79 7.75 -9.00
CA GLY A 118 29.05 8.98 -9.35
C GLY A 118 28.75 9.88 -8.14
N GLU A 119 28.59 11.18 -8.39
CA GLU A 119 28.18 12.19 -7.41
C GLU A 119 26.92 11.72 -6.68
N LYS A 120 27.08 11.38 -5.40
CA LYS A 120 26.00 10.83 -4.59
C LYS A 120 25.04 11.97 -4.28
N THR A 121 23.94 12.06 -5.02
CA THR A 121 22.72 12.65 -4.43
C THR A 121 22.57 12.03 -3.04
N ASP A 122 22.09 12.79 -2.05
CA ASP A 122 21.95 12.25 -0.71
C ASP A 122 20.95 11.08 -0.72
N LEU A 123 21.48 9.86 -0.86
CA LEU A 123 20.74 8.61 -0.99
C LEU A 123 19.84 8.40 0.22
N LYS A 124 20.27 8.90 1.38
CA LYS A 124 19.46 8.91 2.60
C LYS A 124 18.24 9.81 2.45
N LYS A 125 18.43 11.03 1.93
CA LYS A 125 17.32 11.95 1.58
C LYS A 125 16.38 11.33 0.55
N LEU A 126 16.91 10.68 -0.48
CA LEU A 126 16.10 10.04 -1.52
C LEU A 126 15.20 8.93 -0.95
N VAL A 127 15.76 8.08 -0.08
CA VAL A 127 14.99 7.04 0.63
C VAL A 127 13.99 7.66 1.63
N ALA A 128 14.32 8.80 2.23
CA ALA A 128 13.39 9.53 3.11
C ALA A 128 12.20 10.10 2.34
N ASP A 129 12.45 10.68 1.16
CA ASP A 129 11.42 11.22 0.28
C ASP A 129 10.53 10.09 -0.27
N TRP A 130 11.12 8.96 -0.65
CA TRP A 130 10.35 7.75 -0.96
C TRP A 130 9.43 7.35 0.20
N GLY A 131 9.93 7.35 1.43
CA GLY A 131 9.15 7.04 2.64
C GLY A 131 7.95 7.96 2.83
N ARG A 132 8.07 9.25 2.49
CA ARG A 132 6.93 10.19 2.50
C ARG A 132 5.86 9.80 1.47
N THR A 133 6.27 9.30 0.30
CA THR A 133 5.31 8.79 -0.69
C THR A 133 4.62 7.52 -0.22
N ASP A 134 5.34 6.64 0.48
CA ASP A 134 4.80 5.39 1.01
C ASP A 134 3.82 5.62 2.17
N TRP A 135 4.06 6.65 2.97
CA TRP A 135 3.11 7.08 4.01
C TRP A 135 1.75 7.47 3.42
N LYS A 136 1.73 8.23 2.32
CA LYS A 136 0.48 8.60 1.63
C LYS A 136 -0.24 7.37 1.07
N ARG A 137 0.51 6.37 0.59
CA ARG A 137 -0.05 5.09 0.15
C ARG A 137 -0.67 4.31 1.31
N SER A 138 -0.02 4.34 2.47
CA SER A 138 -0.54 3.75 3.70
C SER A 138 -1.85 4.41 4.13
N LEU A 139 -1.97 5.73 3.98
CA LEU A 139 -3.21 6.46 4.23
C LEU A 139 -4.36 5.97 3.33
N LEU A 140 -4.11 5.76 2.02
CA LEU A 140 -5.12 5.19 1.12
C LEU A 140 -5.56 3.79 1.58
N ALA A 141 -4.62 2.94 2.01
CA ALA A 141 -4.93 1.61 2.53
C ALA A 141 -5.81 1.68 3.79
N PHE A 142 -5.51 2.57 4.73
CA PHE A 142 -6.31 2.76 5.95
C PHE A 142 -7.70 3.30 5.65
N VAL A 143 -7.81 4.33 4.81
CA VAL A 143 -9.10 4.92 4.45
C VAL A 143 -9.95 3.90 3.70
N GLY A 144 -9.38 3.20 2.72
CA GLY A 144 -10.09 2.14 1.99
C GLY A 144 -10.58 1.02 2.90
N THR A 145 -9.74 0.61 3.87
CA THR A 145 -10.12 -0.40 4.87
C THR A 145 -11.24 0.11 5.79
N ALA A 146 -11.14 1.34 6.30
CA ALA A 146 -12.17 1.92 7.18
C ALA A 146 -13.52 2.08 6.47
N VAL A 147 -13.51 2.51 5.21
CA VAL A 147 -14.71 2.59 4.36
C VAL A 147 -15.31 1.20 4.14
N GLY A 148 -14.47 0.20 3.85
CA GLY A 148 -14.92 -1.19 3.68
C GLY A 148 -15.50 -1.81 4.96
N VAL A 149 -14.88 -1.55 6.12
CA VAL A 149 -15.42 -1.94 7.44
C VAL A 149 -16.78 -1.27 7.67
N SER A 150 -16.90 0.01 7.34
CA SER A 150 -18.18 0.73 7.47
C SER A 150 -19.27 0.11 6.59
N GLY A 151 -18.91 -0.34 5.37
CA GLY A 151 -19.82 -1.07 4.49
C GLY A 151 -20.31 -2.40 5.06
N ALA A 152 -19.43 -3.13 5.77
CA ALA A 152 -19.82 -4.38 6.44
C ALA A 152 -20.72 -4.18 7.65
N LEU A 153 -20.67 -3.00 8.30
CA LEU A 153 -21.45 -2.66 9.48
C LEU A 153 -22.79 -1.94 9.17
N ALA A 154 -22.99 -1.50 7.93
CA ALA A 154 -24.21 -0.85 7.45
C ALA A 154 -25.29 -1.86 7.05
#